data_AF-A0A4P5YT48-F1
#
_entry.id   AF-A0A4P5YT48-F1
#
_cell.length_a   1.000
_cell.length_b   1.000
_cell.length_c   1.000
_cell.angle_alpha   90.00
_cell.angle_beta   90.00
_cell.angle_gamma   90.00
#
_symmetry.space_group_name_H-M   'P 1'
#
loop_
_entity.id
_entity.type
_entity.pdbx_description
1 polymer ?
#
loop_
_entity_poly.entity_id
_entity_poly.type
_entity_poly.pdbx_seq_one_letter_code
_entity_poly.pdbx_strand_id
1 'polypeptide(L)'
;MESIQYEIRRIFGFLFICVAAAVAIASITSEIIFLNHLPSYLYGVVWLGTFGMIFGFYFMHFKQKIPLIRNRMKNSLSWSIYVKIINGSCWAVPFLLIGVFPQYFQYLILLGIGLGNSSTYIFMRIFSHQNNKEQFLVGMIALLVIPIAIEIDTSLFVSHQDIAVLLSRILISVSYAIGGTYALFSKTKI
;
A
#
# COMPACT_ATOMS: atom_id res chain seq x y z
N MET A 1 4.46 -27.86 5.04
CA MET A 1 4.85 -26.48 5.40
C MET A 1 4.87 -25.54 4.19
N GLU A 2 5.46 -25.91 3.06
CA GLU A 2 5.47 -25.10 1.82
C GLU A 2 4.06 -24.73 1.32
N SER A 3 3.09 -25.65 1.39
CA SER A 3 1.71 -25.40 0.95
C SER A 3 1.01 -24.28 1.73
N ILE A 4 1.25 -24.19 3.05
CA ILE A 4 0.67 -23.17 3.93
C ILE A 4 1.29 -21.81 3.66
N GLN A 5 2.61 -21.76 3.47
CA GLN A 5 3.30 -20.50 3.15
C GLN A 5 2.89 -19.96 1.79
N TYR A 6 2.75 -20.85 0.80
CA TYR A 6 2.21 -20.50 -0.51
C TYR A 6 0.78 -19.97 -0.43
N GLU A 7 -0.07 -20.60 0.38
CA GLU A 7 -1.45 -20.14 0.62
C GLU A 7 -1.49 -18.75 1.28
N ILE A 8 -0.70 -18.55 2.34
CA ILE A 8 -0.58 -17.24 3.02
C ILE A 8 -0.11 -16.17 2.03
N ARG A 9 0.87 -16.47 1.19
CA ARG A 9 1.34 -15.52 0.17
C ARG A 9 0.23 -15.16 -0.81
N ARG A 10 -0.55 -16.13 -1.29
CA ARG A 10 -1.69 -15.85 -2.19
C ARG A 10 -2.78 -15.00 -1.53
N ILE A 11 -3.08 -15.26 -0.26
CA ILE A 11 -4.05 -14.46 0.51
C ILE A 11 -3.60 -13.00 0.58
N PHE A 12 -2.34 -12.75 0.94
CA PHE A 12 -1.79 -11.38 0.98
C PHE A 12 -1.60 -10.78 -0.43
N GLY A 13 -1.31 -11.59 -1.43
CA GLY A 13 -1.28 -11.16 -2.83
C GLY A 13 -2.64 -10.64 -3.28
N PHE A 14 -3.71 -11.36 -2.95
CA PHE A 14 -5.07 -10.91 -3.22
C PHE A 14 -5.43 -9.65 -2.41
N LEU A 15 -4.96 -9.53 -1.16
CA LEU A 15 -5.09 -8.28 -0.38
C LEU A 15 -4.42 -7.10 -1.10
N PHE A 16 -3.22 -7.29 -1.68
CA PHE A 16 -2.54 -6.23 -2.43
C PHE A 16 -3.31 -5.82 -3.68
N ILE A 17 -3.90 -6.78 -4.40
CA ILE A 17 -4.82 -6.46 -5.51
C ILE A 17 -6.03 -5.67 -5.01
N CYS A 18 -6.60 -6.03 -3.86
CA CYS A 18 -7.71 -5.29 -3.25
C CYS A 18 -7.30 -3.85 -2.91
N VAL A 19 -6.12 -3.64 -2.32
CA VAL A 19 -5.58 -2.29 -2.04
C VAL A 19 -5.42 -1.50 -3.34
N ALA A 20 -4.83 -2.10 -4.37
CA ALA A 20 -4.64 -1.45 -5.67
C ALA A 20 -5.97 -1.01 -6.30
N ALA A 21 -6.95 -1.90 -6.33
CA ALA A 21 -8.29 -1.62 -6.85
C ALA A 21 -8.97 -0.50 -6.04
N ALA A 22 -8.92 -0.58 -4.71
CA ALA A 22 -9.54 0.40 -3.83
C ALA A 22 -8.93 1.80 -4.02
N VAL A 23 -7.60 1.90 -4.05
CA VAL A 23 -6.90 3.17 -4.29
C VAL A 23 -7.23 3.73 -5.68
N ALA A 24 -7.18 2.91 -6.73
CA ALA A 24 -7.46 3.38 -8.09
C ALA A 24 -8.90 3.88 -8.23
N ILE A 25 -9.88 3.09 -7.82
CA ILE A 25 -11.30 3.44 -7.92
C ILE A 25 -11.60 4.69 -7.10
N ALA A 26 -11.15 4.75 -5.84
CA ALA A 26 -11.39 5.91 -4.99
C ALA A 26 -10.73 7.17 -5.55
N SER A 27 -9.53 7.06 -6.14
CA SER A 27 -8.82 8.20 -6.72
C SER A 27 -9.48 8.72 -7.98
N ILE A 28 -9.84 7.84 -8.92
CA ILE A 28 -10.54 8.23 -10.17
C ILE A 28 -11.91 8.83 -9.84
N THR A 29 -12.64 8.24 -8.89
CA THR A 29 -13.95 8.77 -8.49
C THR A 29 -13.81 10.12 -7.77
N SER A 30 -12.77 10.29 -6.95
CA SER A 30 -12.44 11.58 -6.33
C SER A 30 -12.14 12.65 -7.38
N GLU A 31 -11.44 12.29 -8.46
CA GLU A 31 -11.17 13.20 -9.58
C GLU A 31 -12.48 13.60 -10.29
N ILE A 32 -13.38 12.65 -10.55
CA ILE A 32 -14.70 12.94 -11.12
C ILE A 32 -15.49 13.90 -10.21
N ILE A 33 -15.46 13.70 -8.89
CA ILE A 33 -16.10 14.62 -7.92
C ILE A 33 -15.51 16.03 -8.03
N PHE A 34 -14.18 16.13 -8.12
CA PHE A 34 -13.47 17.40 -8.26
C PHE A 34 -13.88 18.15 -9.53
N LEU A 35 -13.81 17.47 -10.68
CA LEU A 35 -14.12 18.04 -11.99
C LEU A 35 -15.59 18.45 -12.14
N ASN A 36 -16.49 17.83 -11.39
CA ASN A 36 -17.92 18.18 -11.37
C ASN A 36 -18.30 19.16 -10.25
N HIS A 37 -17.32 19.72 -9.52
CA HIS A 37 -17.52 20.66 -8.41
C HIS A 37 -18.52 20.14 -7.35
N LEU A 38 -18.53 18.82 -7.12
CA LEU A 38 -19.43 18.21 -6.16
C LEU A 38 -18.95 18.46 -4.72
N PRO A 39 -19.85 18.33 -3.72
CA PRO A 39 -19.51 18.63 -2.33
C PRO A 39 -18.33 17.82 -1.77
N SER A 40 -17.45 18.47 -1.02
CA SER A 40 -16.20 17.88 -0.52
C SER A 40 -16.38 16.73 0.49
N TYR A 41 -17.53 16.62 1.16
CA TYR A 41 -17.78 15.46 2.02
C TYR A 41 -17.85 14.14 1.23
N LEU A 42 -18.13 14.20 -0.09
CA LEU A 42 -18.19 13.02 -0.94
C LEU A 42 -16.83 12.33 -1.13
N TYR A 43 -15.71 13.05 -0.98
CA TYR A 43 -14.38 12.42 -0.95
C TYR A 43 -14.32 11.36 0.17
N GLY A 44 -14.73 11.74 1.39
CA GLY A 44 -14.77 10.81 2.53
C GLY A 44 -15.68 9.60 2.27
N VAL A 45 -16.87 9.84 1.69
CA VAL A 45 -17.83 8.79 1.34
C VAL A 45 -17.25 7.81 0.32
N VAL A 46 -16.61 8.32 -0.73
CA VAL A 46 -15.99 7.49 -1.78
C VAL A 46 -14.85 6.66 -1.22
N TRP A 47 -13.95 7.26 -0.44
CA TRP A 47 -12.82 6.54 0.14
C TRP A 47 -13.28 5.46 1.11
N LEU A 48 -14.16 5.79 2.06
CA LEU A 48 -14.68 4.84 3.03
C LEU A 48 -15.56 3.76 2.38
N GLY A 49 -16.42 4.14 1.44
CA GLY A 49 -17.30 3.21 0.72
C GLY A 49 -16.51 2.23 -0.13
N THR A 50 -15.54 2.71 -0.91
CA THR A 50 -14.71 1.86 -1.78
C THR A 50 -13.87 0.88 -0.97
N PHE A 51 -13.15 1.36 0.05
CA PHE A 51 -12.35 0.51 0.91
C PHE A 51 -13.23 -0.47 1.71
N GLY A 52 -14.36 0.00 2.25
CA GLY A 52 -15.29 -0.81 3.00
C GLY A 52 -15.87 -1.96 2.17
N MET A 53 -16.29 -1.70 0.93
CA MET A 53 -16.81 -2.73 0.04
C MET A 53 -15.73 -3.75 -0.36
N ILE A 54 -14.57 -3.28 -0.82
CA ILE A 54 -13.51 -4.16 -1.32
C ILE A 54 -12.89 -5.00 -0.19
N PHE A 55 -12.60 -4.39 0.96
CA PHE A 55 -12.10 -5.15 2.11
C PHE A 55 -13.17 -6.00 2.77
N GLY A 56 -14.44 -5.56 2.77
CA GLY A 56 -15.57 -6.38 3.17
C GLY A 56 -15.63 -7.68 2.36
N PHE A 57 -15.55 -7.58 1.04
CA PHE A 57 -15.46 -8.73 0.15
C PHE A 57 -14.23 -9.61 0.44
N TYR A 58 -13.05 -9.01 0.58
CA TYR A 58 -11.81 -9.72 0.94
C TYR A 58 -11.97 -10.56 2.22
N PHE A 59 -12.45 -9.95 3.30
CA PHE A 59 -12.60 -10.62 4.59
C PHE A 59 -13.70 -11.69 4.55
N MET A 60 -14.79 -11.46 3.81
CA MET A 60 -15.82 -12.48 3.59
C MET A 60 -15.27 -13.69 2.84
N HIS A 61 -14.47 -13.46 1.78
CA HIS A 61 -13.87 -14.51 0.96
C HIS A 61 -12.88 -15.37 1.76
N PHE A 62 -12.05 -14.74 2.61
CA PHE A 62 -11.02 -15.44 3.40
C PHE A 62 -11.38 -15.68 4.87
N LYS A 63 -12.66 -15.59 5.25
CA LYS A 63 -13.11 -15.69 6.66
C LYS A 63 -12.61 -16.96 7.38
N GLN A 64 -12.58 -18.09 6.68
CA GLN A 64 -12.11 -19.37 7.23
C GLN A 64 -10.58 -19.45 7.35
N LYS A 65 -9.85 -18.57 6.65
CA LYS A 65 -8.38 -18.53 6.60
C LYS A 65 -7.79 -17.43 7.50
N ILE A 66 -8.63 -16.69 8.24
CA ILE A 66 -8.21 -15.69 9.23
C ILE A 66 -7.15 -16.22 10.22
N PRO A 67 -7.22 -17.47 10.74
CA PRO A 67 -6.18 -17.99 11.62
C PRO A 67 -4.78 -17.99 10.98
N LEU A 68 -4.68 -18.27 9.67
CA LEU A 68 -3.41 -18.24 8.94
C LEU A 68 -2.86 -16.81 8.80
N ILE A 69 -3.74 -15.85 8.51
CA ILE A 69 -3.39 -14.42 8.44
C ILE A 69 -2.87 -13.96 9.81
N ARG A 70 -3.61 -14.27 10.88
CA ARG A 70 -3.19 -13.96 12.26
C ARG A 70 -1.84 -14.56 12.58
N ASN A 71 -1.58 -15.80 12.17
CA ASN A 71 -0.31 -16.45 12.44
C ASN A 71 0.87 -15.71 11.78
N ARG A 72 0.73 -15.28 10.51
CA ARG A 72 1.74 -14.43 9.86
C ARG A 72 1.93 -13.09 10.58
N MET A 73 0.84 -12.45 11.02
CA MET A 73 0.92 -11.17 11.74
C MET A 73 1.57 -11.29 13.12
N LYS A 74 1.47 -12.44 13.79
CA LYS A 74 2.11 -12.67 15.09
C LYS A 74 3.64 -12.64 15.00
N ASN A 75 4.23 -12.87 13.83
CA ASN A 75 5.68 -12.82 13.66
C ASN A 75 6.28 -11.47 14.05
N SER A 76 5.59 -10.36 13.82
CA SER A 76 6.09 -9.04 14.23
C SER A 76 5.93 -8.76 15.72
N LEU A 77 5.17 -9.58 16.46
CA LEU A 77 5.00 -9.43 17.91
C LEU A 77 6.24 -9.91 18.69
N SER A 78 7.02 -10.85 18.15
CA SER A 78 8.26 -11.31 18.78
C SER A 78 9.45 -10.37 18.54
N TRP A 79 9.31 -9.39 17.65
CA TRP A 79 10.37 -8.41 17.40
C TRP A 79 10.69 -7.59 18.65
N SER A 80 11.96 -7.20 18.79
CA SER A 80 12.37 -6.27 19.83
C SER A 80 11.65 -4.93 19.67
N ILE A 81 11.54 -4.18 20.78
CA ILE A 81 10.85 -2.90 20.78
C ILE A 81 11.46 -1.91 19.77
N TYR A 82 12.79 -1.91 19.62
CA TYR A 82 13.49 -1.06 18.67
C TYR A 82 13.09 -1.34 17.22
N VAL A 83 13.00 -2.62 16.83
CA VAL A 83 12.57 -3.01 15.47
C VAL A 83 11.12 -2.59 15.21
N LYS A 84 10.24 -2.75 16.22
CA LYS A 84 8.85 -2.30 16.13
C LYS A 84 8.75 -0.79 15.96
N ILE A 85 9.53 -0.02 16.72
CA ILE A 85 9.58 1.44 16.61
C ILE A 85 10.06 1.85 15.22
N ILE A 86 11.18 1.30 14.74
CA ILE A 86 11.73 1.65 13.43
C ILE A 86 10.71 1.33 12.32
N ASN A 87 10.15 0.12 12.32
CA ASN A 87 9.14 -0.27 11.34
C ASN A 87 7.89 0.61 11.42
N GLY A 88 7.41 0.86 12.64
CA GLY A 88 6.26 1.72 12.91
C GLY A 88 6.49 3.13 12.41
N SER A 89 7.68 3.68 12.58
CA SER A 89 8.07 5.01 12.08
C SER A 89 8.12 5.05 10.55
N CYS A 90 8.67 4.02 9.89
CA CYS A 90 8.65 3.92 8.42
C CYS A 90 7.23 3.95 7.84
N TRP A 91 6.26 3.41 8.56
CA TRP A 91 4.85 3.54 8.21
C TRP A 91 4.30 4.91 8.59
N ALA A 92 4.33 5.28 9.87
CA ALA A 92 3.54 6.39 10.41
C ALA A 92 4.11 7.78 10.10
N VAL A 93 5.44 7.96 10.16
CA VAL A 93 6.05 9.29 10.08
C VAL A 93 5.75 9.99 8.75
N PRO A 94 5.87 9.35 7.58
CA PRO A 94 5.52 10.00 6.33
C PRO A 94 4.06 10.47 6.27
N PHE A 95 3.10 9.69 6.78
CA PHE A 95 1.69 10.13 6.83
C PHE A 95 1.42 11.22 7.87
N LEU A 96 2.13 11.20 9.01
CA LEU A 96 2.05 12.30 9.99
C LEU A 96 2.57 13.60 9.38
N LEU A 97 3.65 13.54 8.61
CA LEU A 97 4.22 14.69 7.91
C LEU A 97 3.26 15.29 6.88
N ILE A 98 2.32 14.52 6.32
CA ILE A 98 1.28 15.07 5.42
C ILE A 98 0.41 16.09 6.17
N GLY A 99 0.10 15.85 7.44
CA GLY A 99 -0.69 16.79 8.24
C GLY A 99 0.04 18.11 8.53
N VAL A 100 1.37 18.07 8.58
CA VAL A 100 2.22 19.25 8.83
C VAL A 100 2.60 19.96 7.52
N PHE A 101 2.83 19.19 6.45
CA PHE A 101 3.28 19.65 5.15
C PHE A 101 2.39 19.08 4.03
N PRO A 102 1.12 19.53 3.93
CA PRO A 102 0.17 18.99 2.96
C PRO A 102 0.60 19.19 1.51
N GLN A 103 1.42 20.21 1.21
CA GLN A 103 1.98 20.46 -0.11
C GLN A 103 2.91 19.35 -0.62
N TYR A 104 3.38 18.46 0.26
CA TYR A 104 4.20 17.31 -0.12
C TYR A 104 3.42 15.99 -0.11
N PHE A 105 2.09 16.04 -0.12
CA PHE A 105 1.21 14.88 -0.05
C PHE A 105 1.65 13.75 -1.01
N GLN A 106 1.81 14.09 -2.30
CA GLN A 106 2.14 13.18 -3.39
C GLN A 106 3.45 12.42 -3.16
N TYR A 107 4.42 13.05 -2.50
CA TYR A 107 5.73 12.45 -2.22
C TYR A 107 5.70 11.66 -0.92
N LEU A 108 5.09 12.22 0.12
CA LEU A 108 5.02 11.61 1.44
C LEU A 108 4.17 10.34 1.45
N ILE A 109 3.11 10.28 0.64
CA ILE A 109 2.31 9.07 0.49
C ILE A 109 3.12 7.94 -0.18
N LEU A 110 3.87 8.24 -1.24
CA LEU A 110 4.78 7.29 -1.89
C LEU A 110 5.90 6.86 -0.96
N LEU A 111 6.48 7.79 -0.21
CA LEU A 111 7.53 7.52 0.78
C LEU A 111 7.03 6.61 1.91
N GLY A 112 5.83 6.86 2.45
CA GLY A 112 5.22 6.02 3.48
C GLY A 112 4.96 4.59 3.01
N ILE A 113 4.36 4.44 1.83
CA ILE A 113 4.15 3.11 1.22
C ILE A 113 5.51 2.44 0.93
N GLY A 114 6.46 3.18 0.40
CA GLY A 114 7.80 2.72 0.06
C GLY A 114 8.59 2.20 1.27
N LEU A 115 8.81 3.06 2.26
CA LEU A 115 9.53 2.76 3.48
C LEU A 115 8.82 1.67 4.28
N GLY A 116 7.51 1.80 4.51
CA GLY A 116 6.75 0.85 5.33
C GLY A 116 6.79 -0.58 4.78
N ASN A 117 6.62 -0.76 3.47
CA ASN A 117 6.70 -2.09 2.86
C ASN A 117 8.14 -2.62 2.83
N SER A 118 9.13 -1.77 2.54
CA SER A 118 10.54 -2.18 2.49
C SER A 118 11.06 -2.58 3.87
N SER A 119 10.78 -1.79 4.90
CA SER A 119 11.18 -2.08 6.28
C SER A 119 10.51 -3.37 6.79
N THR A 120 9.21 -3.53 6.51
CA THR A 120 8.48 -4.74 6.93
C THR A 120 9.08 -5.98 6.27
N TYR A 121 9.42 -5.92 4.98
CA TYR A 121 10.10 -7.03 4.30
C TYR A 121 11.46 -7.34 4.94
N ILE A 122 12.31 -6.32 5.14
CA ILE A 122 13.64 -6.51 5.72
C ILE A 122 13.54 -7.19 7.09
N PHE A 123 12.67 -6.69 7.97
CA PHE A 123 12.53 -7.24 9.31
C PHE A 123 11.85 -8.60 9.34
N MET A 124 10.85 -8.85 8.49
CA MET A 124 10.27 -10.20 8.33
C MET A 124 11.32 -11.20 7.87
N ARG A 125 12.21 -10.80 6.97
CA ARG A 125 13.28 -11.66 6.46
C ARG A 125 14.35 -11.96 7.52
N ILE A 126 14.80 -10.93 8.24
CA ILE A 126 15.90 -11.03 9.21
C ILE A 126 15.42 -11.71 10.51
N PHE A 127 14.31 -11.25 11.08
CA PHE A 127 13.87 -11.63 12.43
C PHE A 127 12.78 -12.70 12.46
N SER A 128 12.16 -13.02 11.32
CA SER A 128 11.07 -14.01 11.25
C SER A 128 11.28 -15.08 10.17
N HIS A 129 12.42 -15.03 9.47
CA HIS A 129 12.76 -15.94 8.36
C HIS A 129 11.65 -16.07 7.31
N GLN A 130 10.88 -14.99 7.09
CA GLN A 130 9.81 -14.93 6.10
C GLN A 130 10.26 -14.13 4.89
N ASN A 131 10.15 -14.72 3.69
CA ASN A 131 10.61 -14.09 2.46
C ASN A 131 9.44 -13.49 1.66
N ASN A 132 8.95 -12.34 2.11
CA ASN A 132 7.79 -11.65 1.54
C ASN A 132 8.20 -10.74 0.36
N LYS A 133 8.75 -11.33 -0.71
CA LYS A 133 9.26 -10.58 -1.87
C LYS A 133 8.20 -9.68 -2.52
N GLU A 134 6.93 -10.07 -2.45
CA GLU A 134 5.82 -9.25 -2.91
C GLU A 134 5.79 -7.87 -2.23
N GLN A 135 6.08 -7.84 -0.94
CA GLN A 135 6.08 -6.62 -0.14
C GLN A 135 7.30 -5.75 -0.48
N PHE A 136 8.45 -6.38 -0.68
CA PHE A 136 9.64 -5.68 -1.17
C PHE A 136 9.40 -5.01 -2.53
N LEU A 137 8.73 -5.70 -3.46
CA LEU A 137 8.40 -5.14 -4.78
C LEU A 137 7.54 -3.88 -4.66
N VAL A 138 6.47 -3.92 -3.86
CA VAL A 138 5.64 -2.72 -3.62
C VAL A 138 6.50 -1.57 -3.08
N GLY A 139 7.33 -1.85 -2.07
CA GLY A 139 8.18 -0.86 -1.42
C GLY A 139 9.18 -0.22 -2.38
N MET A 140 9.92 -1.04 -3.13
CA MET A 140 10.92 -0.55 -4.08
C MET A 140 10.31 0.25 -5.22
N ILE A 141 9.20 -0.21 -5.80
CA ILE A 141 8.54 0.52 -6.88
C ILE A 141 8.05 1.87 -6.36
N ALA A 142 7.38 1.91 -5.21
CA ALA A 142 6.90 3.15 -4.61
C ALA A 142 8.03 4.15 -4.31
N LEU A 143 9.21 3.70 -3.88
CA LEU A 143 10.38 4.56 -3.69
C LEU A 143 10.99 5.04 -5.01
N LEU A 144 11.11 4.15 -6.00
CA LEU A 144 11.72 4.46 -7.30
C LEU A 144 10.90 5.46 -8.12
N VAL A 145 9.58 5.52 -7.90
CA VAL A 145 8.73 6.48 -8.60
C VAL A 145 8.70 7.85 -7.92
N ILE A 146 9.32 8.05 -6.75
CA ILE A 146 9.37 9.38 -6.10
C ILE A 146 10.11 10.41 -6.96
N PRO A 147 11.34 10.16 -7.46
CA PRO A 147 12.01 11.11 -8.34
C PRO A 147 11.21 11.40 -9.61
N ILE A 148 10.52 10.39 -10.15
CA ILE A 148 9.64 10.54 -11.33
C ILE A 148 8.45 11.45 -10.99
N ALA A 149 7.83 11.25 -9.83
CA ALA A 149 6.73 12.09 -9.36
C ALA A 149 7.19 13.54 -9.12
N ILE A 150 8.39 13.75 -8.57
CA ILE A 150 8.98 15.09 -8.39
C ILE A 150 9.17 15.75 -9.75
N GLU A 151 9.85 15.09 -10.68
CA GLU A 151 10.11 15.63 -12.02
C GLU A 151 8.80 16.03 -12.71
N ILE A 152 7.81 15.14 -12.70
CA ILE A 152 6.50 15.38 -13.32
C ILE A 152 5.76 16.55 -12.66
N ASP A 153 5.73 16.61 -11.33
CA ASP A 153 5.06 17.69 -10.59
C ASP A 153 5.75 19.04 -10.82
N THR A 154 7.09 19.08 -10.81
CA THR A 154 7.87 20.32 -10.95
C THR A 154 8.09 20.78 -12.40
N SER A 155 7.81 19.94 -13.40
CA SER A 155 7.96 20.30 -14.82
C SER A 155 6.62 20.41 -15.54
N LEU A 156 5.75 19.41 -15.42
CA LEU A 156 4.52 19.26 -16.20
C LEU A 156 3.29 19.77 -15.45
N PHE A 157 3.26 19.64 -14.12
CA PHE A 157 2.08 19.98 -13.29
C PHE A 157 2.31 21.10 -12.28
N VAL A 158 3.23 22.03 -12.55
CA VAL A 158 3.58 23.17 -11.68
C VAL A 158 2.35 23.99 -11.24
N SER A 159 1.23 23.91 -11.97
CA SER A 159 -0.05 24.56 -11.70
C SER A 159 -1.23 23.61 -11.42
N HIS A 160 -1.04 22.28 -11.42
CA HIS A 160 -2.09 21.27 -11.33
C HIS A 160 -1.79 20.22 -10.24
N GLN A 161 -1.81 20.68 -8.98
CA GLN A 161 -1.54 19.84 -7.80
C GLN A 161 -2.54 18.68 -7.64
N ASP A 162 -3.78 18.84 -8.10
CA ASP A 162 -4.79 17.80 -8.21
C ASP A 162 -4.32 16.61 -9.05
N ILE A 163 -3.73 16.88 -10.22
CA ILE A 163 -3.21 15.84 -11.11
C ILE A 163 -1.99 15.15 -10.49
N ALA A 164 -1.09 15.88 -9.82
CA ALA A 164 0.04 15.29 -9.11
C ALA A 164 -0.41 14.33 -7.98
N VAL A 165 -1.44 14.73 -7.24
CA VAL A 165 -2.06 13.88 -6.20
C VAL A 165 -2.70 12.64 -6.83
N LEU A 166 -3.47 12.78 -7.90
CA LEU A 166 -4.07 11.64 -8.61
C LEU A 166 -2.98 10.67 -9.10
N LEU A 167 -1.96 11.19 -9.78
CA LEU A 167 -0.86 10.40 -10.32
C LEU A 167 -0.13 9.60 -9.23
N SER A 168 0.20 10.23 -8.10
CA SER A 168 0.87 9.53 -6.99
C SER A 168 0.03 8.34 -6.46
N ARG A 169 -1.29 8.49 -6.39
CA ARG A 169 -2.20 7.41 -5.98
C ARG A 169 -2.31 6.31 -7.03
N ILE A 170 -2.29 6.65 -8.31
CA ILE A 170 -2.21 5.67 -9.40
C ILE A 170 -0.90 4.90 -9.34
N LEU A 171 0.23 5.56 -9.11
CA LEU A 171 1.54 4.92 -8.95
C LEU A 171 1.56 3.97 -7.73
N ILE A 172 0.90 4.33 -6.63
CA ILE A 172 0.69 3.43 -5.48
C ILE A 172 -0.14 2.21 -5.89
N SER A 173 -1.26 2.43 -6.59
CA SER A 173 -2.11 1.35 -7.07
C SER A 173 -1.33 0.38 -7.97
N VAL A 174 -0.55 0.89 -8.92
CA VAL A 174 0.34 0.09 -9.78
C VAL A 174 1.36 -0.70 -8.96
N SER A 175 2.00 -0.07 -7.97
CA SER A 175 2.96 -0.74 -7.08
C SER A 175 2.33 -1.94 -6.36
N TYR A 176 1.14 -1.73 -5.77
CA TYR A 176 0.38 -2.80 -5.11
C TYR A 176 -0.12 -3.87 -6.09
N ALA A 177 -0.55 -3.48 -7.29
CA ALA A 177 -0.99 -4.42 -8.31
C ALA A 177 0.15 -5.35 -8.75
N ILE A 178 1.35 -4.80 -8.95
CA ILE A 178 2.55 -5.58 -9.30
C ILE A 178 2.92 -6.54 -8.16
N GLY A 179 2.98 -6.06 -6.91
CA GLY A 179 3.24 -6.92 -5.75
C GLY A 179 2.21 -8.02 -5.59
N GLY A 180 0.92 -7.70 -5.73
CA GLY A 180 -0.18 -8.66 -5.63
C GLY A 180 -0.15 -9.72 -6.73
N THR A 181 0.07 -9.29 -7.98
CA THR A 181 0.22 -10.17 -9.14
C THR A 181 1.40 -11.11 -8.95
N TYR A 182 2.54 -10.58 -8.51
CA TYR A 182 3.70 -11.40 -8.18
C TYR A 182 3.37 -12.46 -7.13
N ALA A 183 2.73 -12.09 -6.02
CA ALA A 183 2.35 -13.02 -4.96
C ALA A 183 1.41 -14.15 -5.43
N LEU A 184 0.49 -13.83 -6.34
CA LEU A 184 -0.51 -14.76 -6.88
C LEU A 184 0.08 -15.75 -7.90
N PHE A 185 0.95 -15.28 -8.79
CA PHE A 185 1.43 -16.08 -9.93
C PHE A 185 2.84 -16.63 -9.76
N SER A 186 3.66 -16.06 -8.87
CA SER A 186 5.03 -16.51 -8.70
C SER A 186 5.05 -17.95 -8.19
N LYS A 187 5.67 -18.86 -8.95
CA LYS A 187 5.85 -20.27 -8.56
C LYS A 187 7.10 -20.46 -7.68
N THR A 188 7.43 -19.50 -6.81
CA THR A 188 8.63 -19.62 -5.96
C THR A 188 8.42 -20.77 -4.96
N LYS A 189 9.18 -21.86 -5.11
CA LYS A 189 9.56 -22.75 -4.01
C LYS A 189 10.33 -21.91 -2.99
N ILE A 190 9.90 -21.92 -1.74
CA ILE A 190 10.54 -21.15 -0.66
C ILE A 190 11.81 -21.88 -0.23
#